data_AF-A0A6N7PZG3-F1
#
_entry.id   AF-A0A6N7PZG3-F1
#
_cell.length_a   1.000
_cell.length_b   1.000
_cell.length_c   1.000
_cell.angle_alpha   90.00
_cell.angle_beta   90.00
_cell.angle_gamma   90.00
#
_symmetry.space_group_name_H-M   'P 1'
#
loop_
_entity.id
_entity.type
_entity.pdbx_description
1 polymer ?
#
loop_
_entity_poly.entity_id
_entity_poly.type
_entity_poly.pdbx_seq_one_letter_code
_entity_poly.pdbx_strand_id
1 'polypeptide(L)'
;MGALFLVAGCVSAEAPVSVEEAADLAPLGGPSTGMGGYNGLSPLAYHANVNRLLAALGVAAADPNDPSAVSPALVATGLLDTTAGRDVFSYAARCALPAGTQLASGGRVYTGGGILTTTGAWATAGLSTSQKEDALTCMVTHLNPFSASVPIFLSGPSVAGTQSSEPQGFEVEEAIWQVRLEGPNQTPAYYAWPRVNLLDTCGLLTTVSWITRICGSPLNTCGVQVRYDRGSACAGSDGVFSCNGAPAIQTTLEESDLCILHVDLSL
;
A
#
# COMPACT_ATOMS: atom_id res chain seq x y z
N MET A 1 -16.57 39.74 62.59
CA MET A 1 -15.16 39.42 62.26
C MET A 1 -15.14 37.99 61.75
N GLY A 2 -14.86 37.82 60.45
CA GLY A 2 -14.88 36.52 59.79
C GLY A 2 -13.51 35.83 59.80
N ALA A 3 -13.51 34.55 59.45
CA ALA A 3 -12.33 33.85 58.97
C ALA A 3 -12.78 32.79 57.95
N LEU A 4 -12.42 33.05 56.69
CA LEU A 4 -12.59 32.20 55.52
C LEU A 4 -11.36 31.28 55.46
N PHE A 5 -11.53 29.95 55.43
CA PHE A 5 -10.44 29.00 55.17
C PHE A 5 -10.38 28.70 53.67
N LEU A 6 -9.29 29.11 53.02
CA LEU A 6 -8.97 28.76 51.63
C LEU A 6 -8.18 27.45 51.60
N VAL A 7 -8.67 26.49 50.81
CA VAL A 7 -7.98 25.24 50.49
C VAL A 7 -7.06 25.50 49.29
N ALA A 8 -5.75 25.35 49.47
CA ALA A 8 -4.77 25.40 48.39
C ALA A 8 -4.52 23.98 47.86
N GLY A 9 -5.07 23.66 46.69
CA GLY A 9 -4.72 22.46 45.93
C GLY A 9 -3.59 22.76 44.96
N CYS A 10 -2.47 22.04 45.08
CA CYS A 10 -1.41 22.06 44.08
C CYS A 10 -1.83 21.26 42.85
N VAL A 11 -2.11 21.95 41.74
CA VAL A 11 -2.17 21.32 40.41
C VAL A 11 -0.74 21.29 39.88
N SER A 12 -0.18 20.08 39.77
CA SER A 12 1.09 19.87 39.08
C SER A 12 0.82 19.95 37.58
N ALA A 13 1.32 21.00 36.93
CA ALA A 13 1.27 21.12 35.47
C ALA A 13 2.25 20.09 34.88
N GLU A 14 1.72 19.09 34.18
CA GLU A 14 2.52 18.23 33.32
C GLU A 14 3.06 19.08 32.16
N ALA A 15 4.37 18.96 31.90
CA ALA A 15 5.01 19.69 30.80
C ALA A 15 4.39 19.24 29.46
N PRO A 16 4.18 20.18 28.51
CA PRO A 16 3.70 19.81 27.18
C PRO A 16 4.71 18.89 26.51
N VAL A 17 4.22 17.75 26.01
CA VAL A 17 4.96 16.85 25.14
C VAL A 17 5.36 17.64 23.89
N SER A 18 6.66 17.80 23.66
CA SER A 18 7.18 18.39 22.42
C SER A 18 6.86 17.43 21.28
N VAL A 19 5.90 17.81 20.44
CA VAL A 19 5.66 17.14 19.15
C VAL A 19 6.87 17.48 18.29
N GLU A 20 7.72 16.49 18.00
CA GLU A 20 8.82 16.67 17.05
C GLU A 20 8.23 17.10 15.71
N GLU A 21 8.67 18.27 15.25
CA GLU A 21 8.31 18.85 13.96
C GLU A 21 8.72 17.86 12.87
N ALA A 22 7.75 17.41 12.07
CA ALA A 22 8.04 16.53 10.94
C ALA A 22 9.04 17.27 10.04
N ALA A 23 10.19 16.64 9.76
CA ALA A 23 11.22 17.24 8.91
C ALA A 23 10.60 17.75 7.60
N ASP A 24 10.95 18.98 7.21
CA ASP A 24 10.46 19.66 6.01
C ASP A 24 10.43 18.69 4.81
N LEU A 25 9.21 18.37 4.36
CA LEU A 25 8.96 17.51 3.21
C LEU A 25 9.14 18.32 1.94
N ALA A 26 10.38 18.69 1.63
CA ALA A 26 10.68 19.42 0.40
C ALA A 26 10.33 18.55 -0.83
N PRO A 27 9.60 19.08 -1.84
CA PRO A 27 9.26 18.36 -3.05
C PRO A 27 10.54 17.98 -3.81
N LEU A 28 10.70 16.69 -4.13
CA LEU A 28 11.91 16.17 -4.79
C LEU A 28 11.77 16.00 -6.31
N GLY A 29 10.71 16.54 -6.90
CA GLY A 29 10.35 16.29 -8.29
C GLY A 29 9.57 14.99 -8.47
N GLY A 30 8.65 14.96 -9.44
CA GLY A 30 7.81 13.79 -9.72
C GLY A 30 8.54 12.71 -10.52
N PRO A 31 8.09 11.44 -10.44
CA PRO A 31 8.67 10.35 -11.20
C PRO A 31 8.58 10.56 -12.72
N SER A 32 9.65 10.23 -13.43
CA SER A 32 9.68 10.28 -14.90
C SER A 32 9.27 8.96 -15.56
N THR A 33 9.20 7.87 -14.81
CA THR A 33 8.80 6.52 -15.27
C THR A 33 7.90 5.86 -14.25
N GLY A 34 6.89 5.13 -14.72
CA GLY A 34 5.98 4.40 -13.84
C GLY A 34 4.74 3.92 -14.57
N MET A 35 3.72 3.55 -13.80
CA MET A 35 2.45 3.04 -14.31
C MET A 35 1.27 3.63 -13.54
N GLY A 36 0.28 4.12 -14.28
CA GLY A 36 -1.00 4.53 -13.72
C GLY A 36 -1.84 3.34 -13.27
N GLY A 37 -2.73 3.57 -12.32
CA GLY A 37 -3.68 2.60 -11.84
C GLY A 37 -4.80 3.26 -11.04
N TYR A 38 -5.68 2.45 -10.49
CA TYR A 38 -6.71 2.91 -9.55
C TYR A 38 -6.59 2.12 -8.28
N ASN A 39 -6.73 2.79 -7.14
CA ASN A 39 -6.90 2.10 -5.88
C ASN A 39 -8.34 1.57 -5.72
N GLY A 40 -8.67 1.07 -4.53
CA GLY A 40 -10.01 0.58 -4.21
C GLY A 40 -10.02 -0.82 -3.62
N LEU A 41 -8.85 -1.41 -3.34
CA LEU A 41 -8.78 -2.66 -2.60
C LEU A 41 -9.17 -2.40 -1.15
N SER A 42 -10.19 -3.09 -0.65
CA SER A 42 -10.60 -2.96 0.75
C SER A 42 -9.47 -3.45 1.69
N PRO A 43 -9.01 -2.62 2.64
CA PRO A 43 -8.05 -3.03 3.66
C PRO A 43 -8.52 -4.25 4.45
N LEU A 44 -9.81 -4.27 4.82
CA LEU A 44 -10.41 -5.39 5.56
C LEU A 44 -10.34 -6.69 4.74
N ALA A 45 -10.70 -6.64 3.45
CA ALA A 45 -10.64 -7.80 2.57
C ALA A 45 -9.19 -8.30 2.40
N TYR A 46 -8.24 -7.39 2.21
CA TYR A 46 -6.82 -7.70 2.07
C TYR A 46 -6.28 -8.39 3.32
N HIS A 47 -6.40 -7.76 4.50
CA HIS A 47 -5.86 -8.30 5.74
C HIS A 47 -6.53 -9.62 6.15
N ALA A 48 -7.83 -9.78 5.90
CA ALA A 48 -8.55 -11.04 6.16
C ALA A 48 -8.07 -12.20 5.26
N ASN A 49 -7.46 -11.92 4.10
CA ASN A 49 -7.03 -12.93 3.14
C ASN A 49 -5.51 -12.99 2.92
N VAL A 50 -4.71 -12.19 3.62
CA VAL A 50 -3.26 -12.07 3.35
C VAL A 50 -2.51 -13.40 3.47
N ASN A 51 -2.89 -14.27 4.41
CA ASN A 51 -2.28 -15.59 4.55
C ASN A 51 -2.60 -16.52 3.36
N ARG A 52 -3.85 -16.47 2.86
CA ARG A 52 -4.24 -17.24 1.66
C ARG A 52 -3.58 -16.68 0.41
N LEU A 53 -3.45 -15.35 0.34
CA LEU A 53 -2.71 -14.67 -0.71
C LEU A 53 -1.23 -15.08 -0.71
N LEU A 54 -0.56 -15.10 0.44
CA LEU A 54 0.84 -15.54 0.54
C LEU A 54 1.05 -16.99 0.07
N ALA A 55 0.09 -17.88 0.36
CA ALA A 55 0.08 -19.25 -0.14
C ALA A 55 -0.13 -19.29 -1.67
N ALA A 56 -1.08 -18.49 -2.18
CA ALA A 56 -1.36 -18.39 -3.62
C ALA A 56 -0.17 -17.83 -4.42
N LEU A 57 0.53 -16.82 -3.89
CA LEU A 57 1.76 -16.31 -4.49
C LEU A 57 2.91 -17.34 -4.43
N GLY A 58 2.82 -18.36 -3.58
CA GLY A 58 3.81 -19.43 -3.46
C GLY A 58 3.67 -20.57 -4.48
N VAL A 59 2.65 -20.53 -5.35
CA VAL A 59 2.41 -21.53 -6.40
C VAL A 59 2.20 -20.83 -7.74
N ALA A 60 2.26 -21.59 -8.83
CA ALA A 60 1.96 -21.06 -10.17
C ALA A 60 0.51 -20.56 -10.22
N ALA A 61 0.30 -19.40 -10.84
CA ALA A 61 -1.03 -18.82 -10.98
C ALA A 61 -1.86 -19.52 -12.07
N ALA A 62 -1.24 -19.92 -13.18
CA ALA A 62 -1.91 -20.59 -14.30
C ALA A 62 -1.83 -22.11 -14.18
N ASP A 63 -2.84 -22.83 -14.68
CA ASP A 63 -2.80 -24.28 -14.78
C ASP A 63 -1.73 -24.70 -15.81
N PRO A 64 -0.79 -25.61 -15.47
CA PRO A 64 0.22 -26.09 -16.41
C PRO A 64 -0.37 -26.82 -17.64
N ASN A 65 -1.61 -27.30 -17.56
CA ASN A 65 -2.32 -27.96 -18.66
C ASN A 65 -3.29 -27.02 -19.41
N ASP A 66 -3.66 -25.90 -18.80
CA ASP A 66 -4.49 -24.85 -19.40
C ASP A 66 -4.03 -23.46 -18.91
N PRO A 67 -3.13 -22.80 -19.65
CA PRO A 67 -2.61 -21.48 -19.28
C PRO A 67 -3.66 -20.37 -19.19
N SER A 68 -4.90 -20.62 -19.64
CA SER A 68 -6.03 -19.69 -19.53
C SER A 68 -6.86 -19.90 -18.27
N ALA A 69 -6.58 -20.94 -17.47
CA ALA A 69 -7.26 -21.24 -16.22
C ALA A 69 -6.36 -20.95 -15.01
N VAL A 70 -6.98 -20.60 -13.87
CA VAL A 70 -6.26 -20.54 -12.59
C VAL A 70 -5.83 -21.94 -12.17
N SER A 71 -4.59 -22.09 -11.69
CA SER A 71 -4.05 -23.39 -11.30
C SER A 71 -4.86 -24.05 -10.17
N PRO A 72 -5.02 -25.38 -10.19
CA PRO A 72 -5.67 -26.11 -9.09
C PRO A 72 -4.96 -25.91 -7.75
N ALA A 73 -3.64 -25.77 -7.76
CA ALA A 73 -2.85 -25.49 -6.56
C ALA A 73 -3.19 -24.13 -5.94
N LEU A 74 -3.43 -23.11 -6.77
CA LEU A 74 -3.87 -21.80 -6.29
C LEU A 74 -5.30 -21.86 -5.76
N VAL A 75 -6.20 -22.55 -6.46
CA VAL A 75 -7.59 -22.75 -5.98
C VAL A 75 -7.61 -23.44 -4.61
N ALA A 76 -6.75 -24.44 -4.40
CA ALA A 76 -6.65 -25.18 -3.13
C ALA A 76 -6.22 -24.33 -1.92
N THR A 77 -5.68 -23.11 -2.13
CA THR A 77 -5.37 -22.18 -1.04
C THR A 77 -6.63 -21.58 -0.38
N GLY A 78 -7.80 -21.73 -1.01
CA GLY A 78 -9.07 -21.15 -0.56
C GLY A 78 -9.16 -19.63 -0.75
N LEU A 79 -8.19 -18.99 -1.42
CA LEU A 79 -8.24 -17.55 -1.70
C LEU A 79 -9.49 -17.18 -2.52
N LEU A 80 -9.93 -18.05 -3.43
CA LEU A 80 -11.02 -17.75 -4.37
C LEU A 80 -12.42 -18.12 -3.84
N ASP A 81 -12.52 -18.68 -2.64
CA ASP A 81 -13.77 -19.20 -2.07
C ASP A 81 -14.77 -18.07 -1.76
N THR A 82 -14.27 -16.89 -1.43
CA THR A 82 -15.08 -15.74 -1.03
C THR A 82 -14.98 -14.60 -2.04
N THR A 83 -16.00 -13.73 -2.09
CA THR A 83 -15.96 -12.53 -2.94
C THR A 83 -14.77 -11.64 -2.60
N ALA A 84 -14.54 -11.38 -1.31
CA ALA A 84 -13.41 -10.59 -0.82
C ALA A 84 -12.06 -11.17 -1.27
N GLY A 85 -11.88 -12.50 -1.18
CA GLY A 85 -10.66 -13.15 -1.63
C GLY A 85 -10.46 -13.13 -3.14
N ARG A 86 -11.55 -13.22 -3.93
CA ARG A 86 -11.50 -13.01 -5.40
C ARG A 86 -11.10 -11.59 -5.77
N ASP A 87 -11.56 -10.59 -5.02
CA ASP A 87 -11.16 -9.20 -5.26
C ASP A 87 -9.68 -8.98 -4.91
N VAL A 88 -9.20 -9.56 -3.80
CA VAL A 88 -7.77 -9.60 -3.46
C VAL A 88 -6.97 -10.26 -4.58
N PHE A 89 -7.43 -11.39 -5.14
CA PHE A 89 -6.76 -12.04 -6.26
C PHE A 89 -6.79 -11.20 -7.56
N SER A 90 -7.85 -10.43 -7.82
CA SER A 90 -7.86 -9.48 -8.94
C SER A 90 -6.77 -8.43 -8.83
N TYR A 91 -6.52 -7.88 -7.65
CA TYR A 91 -5.40 -6.95 -7.44
C TYR A 91 -4.04 -7.64 -7.52
N ALA A 92 -3.91 -8.84 -6.96
CA ALA A 92 -2.69 -9.64 -7.10
C ALA A 92 -2.35 -9.93 -8.57
N ALA A 93 -3.35 -10.31 -9.37
CA ALA A 93 -3.21 -10.54 -10.81
C ALA A 93 -2.74 -9.26 -11.53
N ARG A 94 -3.36 -8.11 -11.25
CA ARG A 94 -2.95 -6.82 -11.84
C ARG A 94 -1.49 -6.48 -11.52
N CYS A 95 -1.11 -6.62 -10.25
CA CYS A 95 0.25 -6.33 -9.79
C CYS A 95 1.29 -7.29 -10.39
N ALA A 96 1.04 -8.59 -10.28
CA ALA A 96 2.09 -9.60 -10.39
C ALA A 96 2.11 -10.37 -11.72
N LEU A 97 0.98 -10.52 -12.41
CA LEU A 97 0.94 -11.25 -13.69
C LEU A 97 1.38 -10.35 -14.86
N PRO A 98 2.00 -10.92 -15.91
CA PRO A 98 2.33 -10.18 -17.12
C PRO A 98 1.11 -9.52 -17.75
N ALA A 99 1.31 -8.35 -18.37
CA ALA A 99 0.26 -7.62 -19.06
C ALA A 99 -0.42 -8.51 -20.12
N GLY A 100 -1.75 -8.48 -20.16
CA GLY A 100 -2.55 -9.25 -21.12
C GLY A 100 -2.80 -10.71 -20.74
N THR A 101 -2.18 -11.21 -19.67
CA THR A 101 -2.53 -12.53 -19.10
C THR A 101 -4.00 -12.54 -18.68
N GLN A 102 -4.72 -13.61 -18.99
CA GLN A 102 -6.10 -13.80 -18.54
C GLN A 102 -6.25 -15.19 -17.95
N LEU A 103 -6.61 -15.26 -16.68
CA LEU A 103 -6.87 -16.51 -15.97
C LEU A 103 -8.34 -16.61 -15.60
N ALA A 104 -9.01 -17.67 -15.97
CA ALA A 104 -10.41 -17.92 -15.64
C ALA A 104 -10.53 -18.85 -14.42
N SER A 105 -11.47 -18.54 -13.53
CA SER A 105 -11.90 -19.45 -12.46
C SER A 105 -13.29 -19.07 -11.96
N GLY A 106 -14.17 -20.06 -11.79
CA GLY A 106 -15.52 -19.86 -11.24
C GLY A 106 -16.36 -18.83 -12.00
N GLY A 107 -16.19 -18.72 -13.33
CA GLY A 107 -16.90 -17.77 -14.18
C GLY A 107 -16.37 -16.32 -14.14
N ARG A 108 -15.26 -16.06 -13.42
CA ARG A 108 -14.57 -14.76 -13.41
C ARG A 108 -13.25 -14.87 -14.16
N VAL A 109 -12.87 -13.79 -14.86
CA VAL A 109 -11.56 -13.64 -15.50
C VAL A 109 -10.72 -12.66 -14.68
N TYR A 110 -9.48 -13.03 -14.41
CA TYR A 110 -8.48 -12.22 -13.72
C TYR A 110 -7.42 -11.79 -14.74
N THR A 111 -7.30 -10.48 -14.93
CA THR A 111 -6.41 -9.90 -15.95
C THR A 111 -5.10 -9.43 -15.32
N GLY A 112 -3.99 -9.85 -15.91
CA GLY A 112 -2.65 -9.36 -15.57
C GLY A 112 -2.42 -7.95 -16.07
N GLY A 113 -1.92 -7.09 -15.18
CA GLY A 113 -1.66 -5.68 -15.47
C GLY A 113 -0.22 -5.42 -15.91
N GLY A 114 0.70 -6.34 -15.60
CA GLY A 114 2.13 -6.15 -15.87
C GLY A 114 2.72 -4.97 -15.11
N ILE A 115 2.17 -4.61 -13.94
CA ILE A 115 2.64 -3.48 -13.14
C ILE A 115 4.06 -3.73 -12.65
N LEU A 116 4.41 -4.96 -12.31
CA LEU A 116 5.74 -5.29 -11.79
C LEU A 116 6.60 -6.00 -12.84
N THR A 117 7.88 -5.62 -12.93
CA THR A 117 8.86 -6.25 -13.83
C THR A 117 9.45 -7.53 -13.22
N THR A 118 9.35 -7.71 -11.91
CA THR A 118 10.04 -8.77 -11.15
C THR A 118 9.23 -10.05 -11.00
N THR A 119 7.91 -10.01 -11.26
CA THR A 119 6.98 -11.08 -10.85
C THR A 119 6.38 -11.89 -12.01
N GLY A 120 6.74 -11.59 -13.27
CA GLY A 120 6.10 -12.21 -14.43
C GLY A 120 6.15 -13.75 -14.46
N ALA A 121 7.15 -14.35 -13.80
CA ALA A 121 7.27 -15.80 -13.63
C ALA A 121 6.12 -16.42 -12.80
N TRP A 122 5.32 -15.63 -12.09
CA TRP A 122 4.21 -16.13 -11.28
C TRP A 122 3.18 -16.91 -12.10
N ALA A 123 3.05 -16.60 -13.39
CA ALA A 123 2.17 -17.34 -14.28
C ALA A 123 2.47 -18.85 -14.28
N THR A 124 3.75 -19.24 -14.19
CA THR A 124 4.19 -20.63 -14.35
C THR A 124 4.89 -21.22 -13.12
N ALA A 125 5.25 -20.41 -12.13
CA ALA A 125 5.91 -20.85 -10.91
C ALA A 125 5.50 -20.00 -9.69
N GLY A 126 5.76 -20.51 -8.49
CA GLY A 126 5.63 -19.71 -7.27
C GLY A 126 6.67 -18.59 -7.21
N LEU A 127 6.30 -17.48 -6.58
CA LEU A 127 7.19 -16.34 -6.35
C LEU A 127 8.17 -16.60 -5.20
N SER A 128 9.39 -16.09 -5.36
CA SER A 128 10.37 -15.97 -4.26
C SER A 128 9.88 -14.98 -3.19
N THR A 129 10.54 -14.97 -2.02
CA THR A 129 10.20 -14.03 -0.95
C THR A 129 10.26 -12.57 -1.40
N SER A 130 11.32 -12.16 -2.11
CA SER A 130 11.46 -10.77 -2.58
C SER A 130 10.40 -10.40 -3.63
N GLN A 131 10.03 -11.34 -4.50
CA GLN A 131 8.96 -11.13 -5.47
C GLN A 131 7.58 -11.04 -4.80
N LYS A 132 7.36 -11.78 -3.71
CA LYS A 132 6.15 -11.63 -2.89
C LYS A 132 6.11 -10.27 -2.20
N GLU A 133 7.24 -9.80 -1.65
CA GLU A 133 7.37 -8.47 -1.06
C GLU A 133 7.03 -7.37 -2.08
N ASP A 134 7.53 -7.45 -3.32
CA ASP A 134 7.16 -6.53 -4.41
C ASP A 134 5.65 -6.56 -4.71
N ALA A 135 5.09 -7.77 -4.89
CA ALA A 135 3.67 -7.95 -5.19
C ALA A 135 2.77 -7.40 -4.08
N LEU A 136 3.10 -7.68 -2.81
CA LEU A 136 2.36 -7.17 -1.65
C LEU A 136 2.52 -5.66 -1.50
N THR A 137 3.71 -5.12 -1.77
CA THR A 137 3.95 -3.67 -1.77
C THR A 137 3.06 -2.98 -2.79
N CYS A 138 2.99 -3.50 -4.02
CA CYS A 138 2.06 -3.02 -5.04
C CYS A 138 0.61 -3.11 -4.56
N MET A 139 0.18 -4.21 -3.96
CA MET A 139 -1.21 -4.32 -3.49
C MET A 139 -1.55 -3.32 -2.36
N VAL A 140 -0.60 -3.03 -1.47
CA VAL A 140 -0.79 -2.08 -0.37
C VAL A 140 -1.00 -0.66 -0.88
N THR A 141 -0.36 -0.26 -1.99
CA THR A 141 -0.58 1.06 -2.59
C THR A 141 -2.02 1.26 -3.08
N HIS A 142 -2.70 0.16 -3.43
CA HIS A 142 -4.09 0.15 -3.88
C HIS A 142 -5.13 0.08 -2.75
N LEU A 143 -4.70 0.02 -1.48
CA LEU A 143 -5.63 -0.03 -0.35
C LEU A 143 -6.40 1.27 -0.19
N ASN A 144 -7.73 1.15 -0.07
CA ASN A 144 -8.62 2.28 0.16
C ASN A 144 -9.82 1.88 1.05
N PRO A 145 -9.95 2.45 2.25
CA PRO A 145 -11.08 2.15 3.14
C PRO A 145 -12.40 2.84 2.72
N PHE A 146 -12.35 3.91 1.93
CA PHE A 146 -13.50 4.78 1.68
C PHE A 146 -14.25 4.45 0.38
N SER A 147 -13.98 3.29 -0.23
CA SER A 147 -14.59 2.83 -1.50
C SER A 147 -14.48 3.80 -2.68
N ALA A 148 -13.71 4.88 -2.53
CA ALA A 148 -13.38 5.78 -3.61
C ALA A 148 -12.45 5.08 -4.60
N SER A 149 -12.65 5.33 -5.89
CA SER A 149 -11.76 4.88 -6.95
C SER A 149 -10.91 6.07 -7.36
N VAL A 150 -9.70 6.15 -6.81
CA VAL A 150 -8.80 7.26 -7.04
C VAL A 150 -7.68 6.82 -7.98
N PRO A 151 -7.42 7.57 -9.06
CA PRO A 151 -6.23 7.40 -9.87
C PRO A 151 -4.97 7.49 -9.01
N ILE A 152 -4.05 6.55 -9.18
CA ILE A 152 -2.73 6.58 -8.55
C ILE A 152 -1.68 6.34 -9.61
N PHE A 153 -0.52 6.96 -9.47
CA PHE A 153 0.65 6.67 -10.28
C PHE A 153 1.71 5.98 -9.44
N LEU A 154 2.15 4.81 -9.89
CA LEU A 154 3.14 3.98 -9.22
C LEU A 154 4.50 4.16 -9.87
N SER A 155 5.54 4.32 -9.06
CA SER A 155 6.93 4.36 -9.49
C SER A 155 7.81 3.56 -8.53
N GLY A 156 8.95 3.09 -9.00
CA GLY A 156 9.89 2.32 -8.18
C GLY A 156 10.74 1.38 -9.02
N PRO A 157 11.82 0.81 -8.46
CA PRO A 157 12.72 -0.08 -9.19
C PRO A 157 12.03 -1.34 -9.75
N SER A 158 10.98 -1.82 -9.07
CA SER A 158 10.23 -3.02 -9.44
C SER A 158 9.01 -2.70 -10.34
N VAL A 159 8.66 -1.43 -10.53
CA VAL A 159 7.47 -1.02 -11.30
C VAL A 159 7.83 -0.91 -12.78
N ALA A 160 7.03 -1.55 -13.62
CA ALA A 160 7.10 -1.44 -15.07
C ALA A 160 6.64 -0.06 -15.52
N GLY A 161 7.30 0.49 -16.53
CA GLY A 161 6.93 1.78 -17.10
C GLY A 161 7.99 2.25 -18.09
N THR A 162 7.56 2.93 -19.15
CA THR A 162 8.45 3.75 -19.97
C THR A 162 8.54 5.15 -19.38
N GLN A 163 9.37 6.03 -19.97
CA GLN A 163 9.25 7.46 -19.67
C GLN A 163 7.79 7.86 -19.88
N SER A 164 7.16 8.35 -18.83
CA SER A 164 5.75 8.72 -18.86
C SER A 164 5.64 10.00 -19.69
N SER A 165 4.79 9.98 -20.71
CA SER A 165 4.24 11.20 -21.30
C SER A 165 3.09 11.78 -20.45
N GLU A 166 2.67 11.05 -19.41
CA GLU A 166 1.52 11.30 -18.52
C GLU A 166 1.86 11.57 -17.04
N PRO A 167 3.00 12.13 -16.61
CA PRO A 167 3.06 12.65 -15.24
C PRO A 167 2.18 13.90 -15.07
N GLN A 168 1.62 14.43 -16.17
CA GLN A 168 0.70 15.57 -16.16
C GLN A 168 -0.53 15.22 -15.32
N GLY A 169 -0.62 15.82 -14.13
CA GLY A 169 -1.69 15.61 -13.16
C GLY A 169 -1.21 14.99 -11.84
N PHE A 170 -0.22 14.10 -11.84
CA PHE A 170 0.24 13.37 -10.65
C PHE A 170 1.38 14.09 -9.91
N GLU A 171 1.11 15.30 -9.42
CA GLU A 171 2.12 16.19 -8.85
C GLU A 171 2.35 16.00 -7.35
N VAL A 172 1.41 15.34 -6.66
CA VAL A 172 1.48 15.15 -5.21
C VAL A 172 2.17 13.82 -4.90
N GLU A 173 3.37 13.89 -4.34
CA GLU A 173 4.03 12.71 -3.79
C GLU A 173 3.31 12.25 -2.53
N GLU A 174 2.67 11.10 -2.59
CA GLU A 174 1.84 10.63 -1.49
C GLU A 174 2.70 9.96 -0.42
N ALA A 175 3.33 8.83 -0.78
CA ALA A 175 4.10 8.01 0.15
C ALA A 175 5.05 7.07 -0.59
N ILE A 176 6.07 6.61 0.14
CA ILE A 176 6.89 5.47 -0.24
C ILE A 176 6.42 4.27 0.58
N TRP A 177 6.29 3.12 -0.07
CA TRP A 177 5.70 1.90 0.45
C TRP A 177 6.70 0.75 0.42
N GLN A 178 6.67 -0.07 1.46
CA GLN A 178 7.39 -1.33 1.49
C GLN A 178 6.66 -2.36 2.34
N VAL A 179 6.56 -3.57 1.82
CA VAL A 179 6.18 -4.76 2.59
C VAL A 179 7.39 -5.65 2.74
N ARG A 180 7.65 -6.14 3.97
CA ARG A 180 8.72 -7.10 4.25
C ARG A 180 8.17 -8.39 4.83
N LEU A 181 8.83 -9.49 4.49
CA LEU A 181 8.55 -10.82 5.00
C LEU A 181 9.80 -11.36 5.71
N GLU A 182 9.69 -11.65 7.00
CA GLU A 182 10.76 -12.35 7.77
C GLU A 182 10.96 -13.82 7.28
N GLY A 183 10.06 -14.30 6.44
CA GLY A 183 10.09 -15.61 5.79
C GLY A 183 8.92 -15.80 4.84
N PRO A 184 8.92 -16.83 3.97
CA PRO A 184 8.00 -16.94 2.82
C PRO A 184 6.50 -17.03 3.17
N ASN A 185 6.17 -17.36 4.42
CA ASN A 185 4.81 -17.49 4.96
C ASN A 185 4.64 -16.74 6.31
N GLN A 186 5.53 -15.78 6.60
CA GLN A 186 5.43 -14.98 7.82
C GLN A 186 4.44 -13.83 7.61
N THR A 187 3.91 -13.31 8.72
CA THR A 187 3.06 -12.12 8.70
C THR A 187 3.84 -10.96 8.07
N PRO A 188 3.26 -10.25 7.08
CA PRO A 188 3.96 -9.13 6.47
C PRO A 188 4.11 -7.96 7.44
N ALA A 189 5.28 -7.33 7.41
CA ALA A 189 5.52 -6.04 8.04
C ALA A 189 5.29 -4.93 7.01
N TYR A 190 4.41 -3.99 7.33
CA TYR A 190 4.03 -2.90 6.45
C TYR A 190 4.75 -1.61 6.85
N TYR A 191 5.38 -0.94 5.89
CA TYR A 191 6.03 0.34 6.10
C TYR A 191 5.49 1.36 5.11
N ALA A 192 5.14 2.54 5.63
CA ALA A 192 4.76 3.69 4.83
C ALA A 192 5.59 4.89 5.30
N TRP A 193 6.24 5.58 4.36
CA TRP A 193 6.89 6.86 4.60
C TRP A 193 6.08 7.95 3.89
N PRO A 194 5.21 8.67 4.63
CA PRO A 194 4.46 9.78 4.08
C PRO A 194 5.38 10.82 3.44
N ARG A 195 4.95 11.35 2.31
CA ARG A 195 5.63 12.43 1.59
C ARG A 195 4.90 13.76 1.66
N VAL A 196 3.72 13.76 2.29
CA VAL A 196 2.93 14.93 2.64
C VAL A 196 2.53 14.93 4.11
N ASN A 197 2.45 16.12 4.70
CA ASN A 197 1.84 16.31 6.01
C ASN A 197 0.34 16.52 5.85
N LEU A 198 -0.46 15.48 6.08
CA LEU A 198 -1.91 15.53 5.93
C LEU A 198 -2.58 16.53 6.89
N LEU A 199 -1.92 16.89 8.00
CA LEU A 199 -2.43 17.93 8.89
C LEU A 199 -2.39 19.30 8.20
N ASP A 200 -1.30 19.61 7.53
CA ASP A 200 -1.12 20.90 6.86
C ASP A 200 -1.94 20.97 5.56
N THR A 201 -2.03 19.85 4.82
CA THR A 201 -2.71 19.81 3.53
C THR A 201 -4.22 19.58 3.64
N CYS A 202 -4.65 18.69 4.55
CA CYS A 202 -6.05 18.24 4.64
C CYS A 202 -6.69 18.53 6.01
N GLY A 203 -5.96 19.07 7.00
CA GLY A 203 -6.46 19.23 8.36
C GLY A 203 -6.63 17.91 9.12
N LEU A 204 -5.98 16.83 8.67
CA LEU A 204 -6.16 15.48 9.20
C LEU A 204 -4.98 15.04 10.08
N LEU A 205 -5.23 14.25 11.13
CA LEU A 205 -4.18 13.67 11.94
C LEU A 205 -3.38 12.64 11.12
N THR A 206 -2.19 13.05 10.66
CA THR A 206 -1.37 12.31 9.69
C THR A 206 -1.25 10.83 10.02
N THR A 207 -0.73 10.46 11.19
CA THR A 207 -0.54 9.04 11.56
C THR A 207 -1.84 8.24 11.56
N VAL A 208 -2.94 8.79 12.07
CA VAL A 208 -4.24 8.09 12.14
C VAL A 208 -4.84 7.90 10.76
N SER A 209 -4.72 8.89 9.87
CA SER A 209 -5.17 8.80 8.48
C SER A 209 -4.40 7.75 7.67
N TRP A 210 -3.08 7.63 7.89
CA TRP A 210 -2.28 6.56 7.26
C TRP A 210 -2.65 5.17 7.78
N ILE A 211 -2.80 5.03 9.10
CA ILE A 211 -3.25 3.77 9.71
C ILE A 211 -4.63 3.41 9.17
N THR A 212 -5.55 4.36 9.06
CA THR A 212 -6.90 4.13 8.53
C THR A 212 -6.87 3.68 7.07
N ARG A 213 -6.05 4.32 6.23
CA ARG A 213 -5.88 3.92 4.83
C ARG A 213 -5.42 2.46 4.70
N ILE A 214 -4.48 2.05 5.53
CA ILE A 214 -3.78 0.76 5.37
C ILE A 214 -4.48 -0.36 6.13
N CYS A 215 -4.98 -0.10 7.34
CA CYS A 215 -5.64 -1.09 8.19
C CYS A 215 -7.17 -1.08 8.04
N GLY A 216 -7.75 -0.05 7.44
CA GLY A 216 -9.20 0.12 7.35
C GLY A 216 -9.89 0.63 8.61
N SER A 217 -9.11 1.08 9.60
CA SER A 217 -9.56 1.53 10.91
C SER A 217 -8.54 2.50 11.50
N PRO A 218 -8.95 3.48 12.34
CA PRO A 218 -8.01 4.34 13.05
C PRO A 218 -7.12 3.58 14.06
N LEU A 219 -7.49 2.35 14.41
CA LEU A 219 -6.66 1.47 15.24
C LEU A 219 -5.67 0.70 14.36
N ASN A 220 -4.41 0.65 14.79
CA ASN A 220 -3.34 -0.06 14.09
C ASN A 220 -3.41 -1.58 14.28
N THR A 221 -4.52 -2.19 13.85
CA THR A 221 -4.76 -3.63 13.97
C THR A 221 -3.94 -4.44 12.98
N CYS A 222 -3.47 -3.83 11.89
CA CYS A 222 -2.67 -4.48 10.86
C CYS A 222 -1.14 -4.36 11.09
N GLY A 223 -0.71 -3.67 12.15
CA GLY A 223 0.70 -3.56 12.52
C GLY A 223 1.54 -2.72 11.56
N VAL A 224 0.93 -1.76 10.87
CA VAL A 224 1.68 -0.86 9.97
C VAL A 224 2.58 0.09 10.75
N GLN A 225 3.76 0.33 10.21
CA GLN A 225 4.71 1.31 10.72
C GLN A 225 4.73 2.53 9.81
N VAL A 226 4.07 3.61 10.27
CA VAL A 226 4.15 4.92 9.63
C VAL A 226 5.45 5.58 10.09
N ARG A 227 6.36 5.84 9.16
CA ARG A 227 7.75 6.25 9.45
C ARG A 227 8.06 7.62 8.86
N TYR A 228 8.72 8.46 9.66
CA TYR A 228 9.12 9.82 9.27
C TYR A 228 10.64 9.95 9.10
N ASP A 229 11.38 8.86 9.28
CA ASP A 229 12.84 8.79 9.20
C ASP A 229 13.34 8.50 7.78
N ARG A 230 12.61 8.97 6.75
CA ARG A 230 12.92 8.70 5.33
C ARG A 230 14.37 9.01 4.98
N GLY A 231 14.93 10.12 5.50
CA GLY A 231 16.29 10.55 5.19
C GLY A 231 17.40 9.56 5.62
N SER A 232 17.13 8.72 6.63
CA SER A 232 18.04 7.65 7.06
C SER A 232 17.61 6.26 6.59
N ALA A 233 16.31 6.05 6.40
CA ALA A 233 15.76 4.75 6.04
C ALA A 233 15.75 4.48 4.53
N CYS A 234 15.66 5.52 3.71
CA CYS A 234 15.47 5.43 2.27
C CYS A 234 16.56 6.18 1.50
N ALA A 235 16.92 5.64 0.34
CA ALA A 235 17.81 6.25 -0.64
C ALA A 235 17.17 6.20 -2.03
N GLY A 236 17.43 7.22 -2.84
CA GLY A 236 16.87 7.35 -4.18
C GLY A 236 16.27 8.74 -4.46
N SER A 237 15.85 8.95 -5.70
CA SER A 237 15.18 10.17 -6.18
C SER A 237 14.25 9.82 -7.34
N ASP A 238 13.41 10.77 -7.75
CA ASP A 238 12.61 10.68 -8.99
C ASP A 238 11.72 9.43 -9.07
N GLY A 239 11.11 9.04 -7.94
CA GLY A 239 10.26 7.85 -7.82
C GLY A 239 10.99 6.51 -7.75
N VAL A 240 12.32 6.49 -7.85
CA VAL A 240 13.13 5.28 -7.76
C VAL A 240 13.74 5.19 -6.38
N PHE A 241 13.05 4.52 -5.46
CA PHE A 241 13.47 4.42 -4.06
C PHE A 241 13.83 3.00 -3.64
N SER A 242 14.78 2.93 -2.72
CA SER A 242 15.04 1.76 -1.88
C SER A 242 14.94 2.20 -0.42
N CYS A 243 14.28 1.40 0.40
CA CYS A 243 14.15 1.63 1.84
C CYS A 243 14.57 0.38 2.59
N ASN A 244 15.23 0.54 3.74
CA ASN A 244 15.78 -0.58 4.52
C ASN A 244 16.58 -1.59 3.66
N GLY A 245 17.33 -1.08 2.67
CA GLY A 245 18.16 -1.89 1.78
C GLY A 245 17.41 -2.74 0.74
N ALA A 246 16.11 -2.53 0.54
CA ALA A 246 15.31 -3.24 -0.47
C ALA A 246 14.50 -2.26 -1.35
N PRO A 247 14.06 -2.66 -2.55
CA PRO A 247 13.19 -1.85 -3.40
C PRO A 247 11.93 -1.38 -2.65
N ALA A 248 11.47 -0.19 -3.01
CA ALA A 248 10.23 0.39 -2.52
C ALA A 248 9.43 0.96 -3.69
N ILE A 249 8.12 1.11 -3.50
CA ILE A 249 7.22 1.70 -4.49
C ILE A 249 6.77 3.04 -3.96
N GLN A 250 6.79 4.08 -4.79
CA GLN A 250 6.19 5.38 -4.50
C GLN A 250 4.84 5.49 -5.19
N THR A 251 3.86 6.07 -4.49
CA THR A 251 2.64 6.59 -5.10
C THR A 251 2.73 8.10 -5.29
N THR A 252 2.24 8.57 -6.43
CA THR A 252 1.90 9.98 -6.65
C THR A 252 0.43 10.10 -7.07
N LEU A 253 -0.18 11.25 -6.76
CA LEU A 253 -1.61 11.52 -6.86
C LEU A 253 -1.86 12.86 -7.55
N GLU A 254 -3.08 13.04 -8.05
CA GLU A 254 -3.60 14.36 -8.37
C GLU A 254 -3.86 15.17 -7.09
N GLU A 255 -3.75 16.50 -7.17
CA GLU A 255 -3.88 17.38 -6.00
C GLU A 255 -5.25 17.23 -5.31
N SER A 256 -6.32 17.11 -6.11
CA SER A 256 -7.68 16.92 -5.59
C SER A 256 -7.89 15.59 -4.89
N ASP A 257 -7.05 14.60 -5.17
CA ASP A 257 -7.27 13.22 -4.79
C ASP A 257 -6.63 12.86 -3.45
N LEU A 258 -5.62 13.62 -3.01
CA LEU A 258 -4.91 13.32 -1.76
C LEU A 258 -5.87 13.22 -0.58
N CYS A 259 -6.69 14.25 -0.34
CA CYS A 259 -7.55 14.25 0.84
C CYS A 259 -8.69 13.21 0.73
N ILE A 260 -9.20 12.93 -0.48
CA ILE A 260 -10.26 11.93 -0.74
C ILE A 260 -9.83 10.53 -0.26
N LEU A 261 -8.55 10.23 -0.33
CA LEU A 261 -8.01 8.95 0.11
C LEU A 261 -7.91 8.78 1.63
N HIS A 262 -7.99 9.88 2.37
CA HIS A 262 -7.73 9.91 3.80
C HIS A 262 -8.94 10.38 4.62
N VAL A 263 -10.05 10.70 3.97
CA VAL A 263 -11.29 11.14 4.62
C VAL A 263 -12.50 10.38 4.09
N ASP A 264 -13.43 10.07 4.99
CA ASP A 264 -14.75 9.60 4.62
C ASP A 264 -15.63 10.81 4.25
N LEU A 265 -15.96 10.95 2.97
CA LEU A 265 -16.87 12.01 2.49
C LEU A 265 -18.35 11.64 2.62
N SER A 266 -18.68 10.48 3.20
CA SER A 266 -20.07 10.01 3.38
C SER A 266 -20.72 10.43 4.70
N LEU A 267 -20.03 11.26 5.50
CA LEU A 267 -20.51 11.86 6.76
C LEU A 267 -20.92 13.32 6.57
#